data_AF-A0A6A8LAG7-F1
#
_entry.id   AF-A0A6A8LAG7-F1
#
_cell.length_a   1.000
_cell.length_b   1.000
_cell.length_c   1.000
_cell.angle_alpha   90.00
_cell.angle_beta   90.00
_cell.angle_gamma   90.00
#
_symmetry.space_group_name_H-M   'P 1'
#
loop_
_entity.id
_entity.type
_entity.pdbx_description
1 polymer ?
#
loop_
_entity_poly.entity_id
_entity_poly.type
_entity_poly.pdbx_seq_one_letter_code
_entity_poly.pdbx_strand_id
1 'polypeptide(L)'
;MLRNIRIFIMTVLVFGCVMITGCSQKKADEPPFYYGTWDAGLKPGPMDGVRSETVTFTKDSVLTKQVIKGRGEVPMPSDVYKVVSQNTDGTIEIEYLGHPHPVKSTLKRGKNDTLIWKIYGETKTMTRIKTGGEDAHEK
;
A
#
# COMPACT_ATOMS: atom_id res chain seq x y z
N MET A 1 -43.00 44.62 -1.65
CA MET A 1 -41.75 44.22 -0.96
C MET A 1 -41.55 42.70 -0.80
N LEU A 2 -42.58 41.84 -0.86
CA LEU A 2 -42.42 40.38 -0.71
C LEU A 2 -41.71 39.65 -1.88
N ARG A 3 -41.73 40.22 -3.09
CA ARG A 3 -41.18 39.59 -4.31
C ARG A 3 -39.65 39.55 -4.32
N ASN A 4 -39.00 40.51 -3.65
CA ASN A 4 -37.53 40.60 -3.58
C ASN A 4 -36.95 39.67 -2.51
N ILE A 5 -37.71 39.35 -1.46
CA ILE A 5 -37.29 38.42 -0.39
C ILE A 5 -37.20 36.98 -0.91
N ARG A 6 -38.13 36.56 -1.79
CA ARG A 6 -38.10 35.22 -2.40
C ARG A 6 -36.88 35.00 -3.31
N ILE A 7 -36.48 36.05 -4.04
CA ILE A 7 -35.29 36.00 -4.90
C ILE A 7 -34.02 35.96 -4.03
N PHE A 8 -33.98 36.72 -2.94
CA PHE A 8 -32.84 36.75 -2.03
C PHE A 8 -32.61 35.38 -1.35
N ILE A 9 -33.68 34.70 -0.93
CA ILE A 9 -33.61 33.36 -0.31
C ILE A 9 -33.17 32.29 -1.32
N MET A 10 -33.65 32.34 -2.57
CA MET A 10 -33.19 31.41 -3.61
C MET A 10 -31.71 31.61 -3.95
N THR A 11 -31.20 32.84 -3.92
CA THR A 11 -29.80 33.13 -4.26
C THR A 11 -28.84 32.62 -3.18
N VAL A 12 -29.23 32.69 -1.90
CA VAL A 12 -28.43 32.18 -0.77
C VAL A 12 -28.36 30.64 -0.76
N LEU A 13 -29.43 29.96 -1.15
CA LEU A 13 -29.50 28.49 -1.21
C LEU A 13 -28.58 27.89 -2.29
N VAL A 14 -28.40 28.56 -3.42
CA VAL A 14 -27.51 28.08 -4.50
C VAL A 14 -26.02 28.29 -4.15
N PHE A 15 -25.69 29.31 -3.37
CA PHE A 15 -24.31 29.54 -2.89
C PHE A 15 -23.90 28.61 -1.74
N GLY A 16 -24.85 28.13 -0.92
CA GLY A 16 -24.57 27.22 0.19
C GLY A 16 -24.28 25.76 -0.20
N CYS A 17 -24.64 25.35 -1.42
CA CYS A 17 -24.40 23.99 -1.91
C CYS A 17 -22.99 23.76 -2.48
N VAL A 18 -22.15 24.78 -2.57
CA VAL A 18 -20.76 24.66 -3.04
C VAL A 18 -19.79 24.50 -1.85
N MET A 19 -20.19 23.67 -0.88
CA MET A 19 -19.25 23.11 0.10
C MET A 19 -18.44 22.02 -0.62
N ILE A 20 -17.42 22.45 -1.34
CA ILE A 20 -16.12 21.82 -1.58
C ILE A 20 -16.01 20.38 -1.06
N THR A 21 -16.69 19.42 -1.69
CA THR A 21 -16.36 17.99 -1.59
C THR A 21 -15.23 17.71 -2.57
N GLY A 22 -14.10 18.38 -2.35
CA GLY A 22 -12.86 18.15 -3.08
C GLY A 22 -12.19 16.86 -2.60
N CYS A 23 -12.85 15.71 -2.74
CA CYS A 23 -12.12 14.47 -2.93
C CYS A 23 -11.49 14.61 -4.31
N SER A 24 -10.30 15.23 -4.38
CA SER A 24 -9.51 15.30 -5.60
C SER A 24 -9.46 13.88 -6.17
N GLN A 25 -10.13 13.69 -7.30
CA GLN A 25 -10.22 12.43 -7.99
C GLN A 25 -8.77 12.01 -8.27
N LYS A 26 -8.32 10.90 -7.66
CA LYS A 26 -6.95 10.41 -7.82
C LYS A 26 -6.62 10.40 -9.31
N LYS A 27 -5.50 11.05 -9.67
CA LYS A 27 -5.07 11.11 -11.07
C LYS A 27 -4.95 9.68 -11.59
N ALA A 28 -5.45 9.42 -12.79
CA ALA A 28 -5.47 8.08 -13.38
C ALA A 28 -4.07 7.43 -13.48
N ASP A 29 -3.02 8.25 -13.44
CA ASP A 29 -1.61 7.82 -13.55
C ASP A 29 -0.90 7.66 -12.19
N GLU A 30 -1.59 7.86 -11.05
CA GLU A 30 -0.95 7.62 -9.76
C GLU A 30 -0.74 6.11 -9.55
N PRO A 31 0.50 5.66 -9.27
CA PRO A 31 0.74 4.25 -9.01
C PRO A 31 -0.12 3.77 -7.83
N PRO A 32 -0.60 2.52 -7.86
CA PRO A 32 -1.34 1.94 -6.75
C PRO A 32 -0.61 2.12 -5.42
N PHE A 33 -1.39 2.30 -4.36
CA PHE A 33 -0.84 2.66 -3.04
C PHE A 33 0.18 1.68 -2.46
N TYR A 34 0.12 0.43 -2.91
CA TYR A 34 0.98 -0.63 -2.43
C TYR A 34 2.30 -0.69 -3.20
N TYR A 35 2.46 0.04 -4.31
CA TYR A 35 3.71 0.09 -5.06
C TYR A 35 4.83 0.80 -4.27
N GLY A 36 6.04 0.27 -4.44
CA GLY A 36 7.25 0.73 -3.79
C GLY A 36 7.83 -0.30 -2.82
N THR A 37 8.85 0.13 -2.09
CA THR A 37 9.59 -0.71 -1.16
C THR A 37 9.10 -0.51 0.27
N TRP A 38 8.94 -1.61 0.98
CA TRP A 38 8.38 -1.67 2.32
C TRP A 38 9.29 -2.48 3.22
N ASP A 39 9.50 -2.03 4.45
CA ASP A 39 10.11 -2.82 5.51
C ASP A 39 9.06 -3.74 6.12
N ALA A 40 9.34 -5.05 6.14
CA ALA A 40 8.39 -6.06 6.62
C ALA A 40 8.28 -6.10 8.16
N GLY A 41 9.10 -5.33 8.90
CA GLY A 41 9.08 -5.25 10.35
C GLY A 41 9.43 -6.56 11.05
N LEU A 42 10.15 -7.47 10.38
CA LEU A 42 10.54 -8.75 10.95
C LEU A 42 11.45 -8.53 12.16
N LYS A 43 11.09 -9.15 13.29
CA LYS A 43 12.00 -9.27 14.42
C LYS A 43 12.96 -10.44 14.14
N PRO A 44 14.28 -10.27 14.33
CA PRO A 44 15.23 -11.34 14.10
C PRO A 44 14.88 -12.59 14.90
N GLY A 45 14.65 -13.71 14.22
CA GLY A 45 14.46 -15.01 14.85
C GLY A 45 15.80 -15.62 15.27
N PRO A 46 15.82 -16.50 16.29
CA PRO A 46 17.06 -17.10 16.78
C PRO A 46 17.71 -18.10 15.80
N MET A 47 16.94 -18.71 14.88
CA MET A 47 17.44 -19.77 13.98
C MET A 47 17.77 -19.30 12.56
N ASP A 48 16.98 -18.40 11.97
CA ASP A 48 17.11 -18.09 10.54
C ASP A 48 18.17 -17.02 10.24
N GLY A 49 18.62 -16.30 11.27
CA GLY A 49 19.64 -15.26 11.13
C GLY A 49 19.20 -14.04 10.30
N VAL A 50 17.96 -14.02 9.81
CA VAL A 50 17.34 -12.89 9.14
C VAL A 50 17.18 -11.74 10.13
N ARG A 51 17.77 -10.60 9.82
CA ARG A 51 17.75 -9.39 10.63
C ARG A 51 16.68 -8.40 10.18
N SER A 52 16.46 -8.33 8.87
CA SER A 52 15.42 -7.49 8.27
C SER A 52 14.96 -8.11 6.95
N GLU A 53 13.77 -7.73 6.52
CA GLU A 53 13.18 -8.12 5.25
C GLU A 53 12.54 -6.89 4.61
N THR A 54 12.86 -6.66 3.34
CA THR A 54 12.29 -5.60 2.53
C THR A 54 11.53 -6.21 1.37
N VAL A 55 10.36 -5.66 1.08
CA VAL A 55 9.44 -6.16 0.06
C VAL A 55 9.14 -5.02 -0.89
N THR A 56 9.43 -5.21 -2.17
CA THR A 56 9.14 -4.24 -3.21
C THR A 56 8.03 -4.75 -4.10
N PHE A 57 6.89 -4.05 -4.09
CA PHE A 57 5.80 -4.32 -5.02
C PHE A 57 6.00 -3.49 -6.29
N THR A 58 6.15 -4.20 -7.40
CA THR A 58 6.17 -3.62 -8.74
C THR A 58 4.84 -3.89 -9.44
N LYS A 59 4.74 -3.57 -10.73
CA LYS A 59 3.52 -3.77 -11.50
C LYS A 59 3.05 -5.23 -11.54
N ASP A 60 4.00 -6.13 -11.78
CA ASP A 60 3.71 -7.53 -12.09
C ASP A 60 4.39 -8.50 -11.12
N SER A 61 5.26 -8.01 -10.22
CA SER A 61 6.01 -8.87 -9.31
C SER A 61 6.24 -8.28 -7.92
N VAL A 62 6.47 -9.19 -6.98
CA VAL A 62 6.95 -8.91 -5.63
C VAL A 62 8.41 -9.33 -5.56
N LEU A 63 9.27 -8.39 -5.18
CA LEU A 63 10.70 -8.63 -4.97
C LEU A 63 11.00 -8.55 -3.48
N THR A 64 11.48 -9.65 -2.91
CA THR A 64 11.83 -9.71 -1.48
C THR A 64 13.35 -9.76 -1.32
N LYS A 65 13.89 -8.97 -0.39
CA LYS A 65 15.30 -9.02 -0.01
C LYS A 65 15.40 -9.16 1.51
N GLN A 66 16.24 -10.07 1.96
CA GLN A 66 16.48 -10.31 3.37
C GLN A 66 17.93 -9.97 3.73
N VAL A 67 18.15 -9.35 4.90
CA VAL A 67 19.49 -9.16 5.44
C VAL A 67 19.77 -10.30 6.41
N ILE A 68 20.74 -11.15 6.09
CA ILE A 68 21.08 -12.33 6.89
C ILE A 68 22.43 -12.13 7.56
N LYS A 69 22.50 -12.38 8.87
CA LYS A 69 23.75 -12.28 9.65
C LYS A 69 24.86 -13.12 8.99
N GLY A 70 25.97 -12.47 8.63
CA GLY A 70 27.12 -13.13 8.00
C GLY A 70 27.01 -13.36 6.48
N ARG A 71 25.86 -13.05 5.86
CA ARG A 71 25.68 -13.09 4.40
C ARG A 71 25.34 -11.72 3.79
N GLY A 72 24.89 -10.77 4.60
CA GLY A 72 24.46 -9.46 4.13
C GLY A 72 23.11 -9.55 3.42
N GLU A 73 22.92 -8.72 2.40
CA GLU A 73 21.68 -8.68 1.62
C GLU A 73 21.57 -9.86 0.65
N VAL A 74 20.50 -10.63 0.79
CA VAL A 74 20.20 -11.79 -0.06
C VAL A 74 18.85 -11.56 -0.76
N PRO A 75 18.81 -11.46 -2.10
CA PRO A 75 17.56 -11.41 -2.84
C PRO A 75 16.88 -12.79 -2.82
N MET A 76 15.60 -12.81 -2.51
CA MET A 76 14.75 -14.00 -2.62
C MET A 76 14.21 -14.14 -4.04
N PRO A 77 13.77 -15.34 -4.46
CA PRO A 77 13.04 -15.51 -5.72
C PRO A 77 11.88 -14.52 -5.83
N SER A 78 11.72 -13.91 -7.01
CA SER A 78 10.62 -12.99 -7.28
C SER A 78 9.33 -13.76 -7.52
N ASP A 79 8.23 -13.30 -6.93
CA ASP A 79 6.91 -13.85 -7.20
C ASP A 79 6.15 -12.95 -8.17
N VAL A 80 5.66 -13.52 -9.26
CA VAL A 80 4.78 -12.81 -10.21
C VAL A 80 3.35 -12.86 -9.68
N TYR A 81 2.60 -11.78 -9.81
CA TYR A 81 1.21 -11.75 -9.37
C TYR A 81 0.30 -11.03 -10.36
N LYS A 82 -1.00 -11.29 -10.25
CA LYS A 82 -2.07 -10.51 -10.89
C LYS A 82 -3.00 -9.94 -9.83
N VAL A 83 -3.59 -8.79 -10.10
CA VAL A 83 -4.68 -8.24 -9.27
C VAL A 83 -5.97 -8.97 -9.64
N VAL A 84 -6.62 -9.59 -8.66
CA VAL A 84 -7.87 -10.34 -8.84
C VAL A 84 -9.08 -9.44 -8.59
N SER A 85 -9.02 -8.64 -7.52
CA SER A 85 -10.13 -7.79 -7.13
C SER A 85 -9.65 -6.55 -6.38
N GLN A 86 -10.44 -5.48 -6.49
CA GLN A 86 -10.30 -4.29 -5.66
C GLN A 86 -11.63 -4.04 -4.96
N ASN A 87 -11.64 -4.22 -3.65
CA ASN A 87 -12.82 -4.08 -2.83
C ASN A 87 -13.12 -2.60 -2.55
N THR A 88 -14.39 -2.32 -2.26
CA THR A 88 -14.87 -0.97 -1.90
C THR A 88 -14.24 -0.42 -0.63
N ASP A 89 -13.74 -1.30 0.25
CA ASP A 89 -13.03 -0.96 1.48
C ASP A 89 -11.54 -0.61 1.26
N GLY A 90 -11.09 -0.59 0.00
CA GLY A 90 -9.72 -0.29 -0.39
C GLY A 90 -8.75 -1.48 -0.30
N THR A 91 -9.25 -2.69 0.00
CA THR A 91 -8.46 -3.92 -0.05
C THR A 91 -8.23 -4.36 -1.49
N ILE A 92 -6.99 -4.75 -1.82
CA ILE A 92 -6.62 -5.34 -3.10
C ILE A 92 -6.34 -6.82 -2.87
N GLU A 93 -6.98 -7.69 -3.63
CA GLU A 93 -6.67 -9.11 -3.67
C GLU A 93 -5.73 -9.38 -4.83
N ILE A 94 -4.61 -10.04 -4.55
CA ILE A 94 -3.64 -10.49 -5.55
C ILE A 94 -3.53 -12.00 -5.52
N GLU A 95 -3.22 -12.59 -6.66
CA GLU A 95 -2.96 -14.02 -6.82
C GLU A 95 -1.60 -14.22 -7.46
N TYR A 96 -0.77 -15.02 -6.82
CA TYR A 96 0.57 -15.35 -7.30
C TYR A 96 0.51 -16.40 -8.39
N LEU A 97 1.36 -16.21 -9.41
CA LEU A 97 1.47 -17.07 -10.58
C LEU A 97 2.66 -18.02 -10.44
N GLY A 98 2.60 -19.16 -11.12
CA GLY A 98 3.70 -20.14 -11.13
C GLY A 98 3.74 -21.08 -9.92
N HIS A 99 2.85 -20.91 -8.94
CA HIS A 99 2.68 -21.84 -7.83
C HIS A 99 1.78 -23.02 -8.25
N PRO A 100 2.04 -24.25 -7.77
CA PRO A 100 1.24 -25.44 -8.10
C PRO A 100 -0.20 -25.36 -7.57
N HIS A 101 -0.45 -24.50 -6.58
CA HIS A 101 -1.76 -24.19 -6.04
C HIS A 101 -1.99 -22.68 -6.06
N PRO A 102 -3.26 -22.20 -6.20
CA PRO A 102 -3.56 -20.78 -6.17
C PRO A 102 -3.20 -20.18 -4.81
N VAL A 103 -2.14 -19.37 -4.77
CA VAL A 103 -1.77 -18.61 -3.57
C VAL A 103 -2.33 -17.22 -3.71
N LYS A 104 -3.22 -16.86 -2.80
CA LYS A 104 -3.81 -15.52 -2.74
C LYS A 104 -3.28 -14.72 -1.57
N SER A 105 -3.27 -13.41 -1.75
CA SER A 105 -2.89 -12.45 -0.73
C SER A 105 -3.75 -11.21 -0.80
N THR A 106 -3.88 -10.51 0.34
CA THR A 106 -4.59 -9.23 0.41
C THR A 106 -3.67 -8.12 0.85
N LEU A 107 -3.87 -6.94 0.26
CA LEU A 107 -3.14 -5.71 0.52
C LEU A 107 -4.14 -4.64 0.95
N LYS A 108 -3.88 -3.98 2.07
CA LYS A 108 -4.76 -2.92 2.59
C LYS A 108 -3.94 -1.77 3.16
N ARG A 109 -4.41 -0.54 2.99
CA ARG A 109 -3.82 0.61 3.67
C ARG A 109 -3.98 0.46 5.19
N GLY A 110 -2.86 0.55 5.91
CA GLY A 110 -2.85 0.62 7.37
C GLY A 110 -2.83 2.08 7.87
N LYS A 111 -2.57 2.24 9.16
CA LYS A 111 -2.37 3.56 9.79
C LYS A 111 -0.97 4.10 9.48
N ASN A 112 -0.77 5.42 9.52
CA ASN A 112 0.56 6.05 9.41
C ASN A 112 1.35 5.61 8.16
N ASP A 113 0.72 5.58 6.99
CA ASP A 113 1.33 5.16 5.73
C ASP A 113 1.95 3.76 5.75
N THR A 114 1.34 2.83 6.49
CA THR A 114 1.70 1.41 6.47
C THR A 114 0.91 0.63 5.43
N LEU A 115 1.47 -0.50 5.00
CA LEU A 115 0.83 -1.50 4.15
C LEU A 115 0.58 -2.76 4.97
N ILE A 116 -0.69 -3.14 5.10
CA ILE A 116 -1.08 -4.41 5.71
C ILE A 116 -1.10 -5.45 4.59
N TRP A 117 -0.21 -6.44 4.70
CA TRP A 117 -0.09 -7.53 3.76
C TRP A 117 -0.44 -8.84 4.44
N LYS A 118 -1.45 -9.54 3.94
CA LYS A 118 -1.83 -10.86 4.44
C LYS A 118 -1.49 -11.92 3.41
N ILE A 119 -0.65 -12.87 3.78
CA ILE A 119 -0.20 -13.96 2.90
C ILE A 119 0.05 -15.19 3.76
N TYR A 120 -0.31 -16.39 3.26
CA TYR A 120 -0.12 -17.67 3.96
C TYR A 120 -0.70 -17.71 5.39
N GLY A 121 -1.76 -16.96 5.66
CA GLY A 121 -2.36 -16.86 6.99
C GLY A 121 -1.65 -15.89 7.95
N GLU A 122 -0.50 -15.35 7.57
CA GLU A 122 0.22 -14.33 8.33
C GLU A 122 -0.23 -12.93 7.93
N THR A 123 -0.21 -12.00 8.89
CA THR A 123 -0.47 -10.57 8.66
C THR A 123 0.79 -9.79 8.97
N LYS A 124 1.41 -9.20 7.95
CA LYS A 124 2.56 -8.30 8.06
C LYS A 124 2.05 -6.86 7.99
N THR A 125 2.53 -6.02 8.90
CA THR A 125 2.30 -4.56 8.86
C THR A 125 3.61 -3.90 8.50
N MET A 126 3.67 -3.38 7.27
CA MET A 126 4.92 -2.96 6.66
C MET A 126 4.98 -1.43 6.59
N THR A 127 6.16 -0.86 6.81
CA THR A 127 6.37 0.59 6.74
C THR A 127 7.03 0.97 5.43
N ARG A 128 6.64 2.11 4.85
CA ARG A 128 7.19 2.52 3.55
C ARG A 128 8.64 2.99 3.69
N ILE A 129 9.53 2.42 2.90
CA ILE A 129 10.91 2.90 2.76
C ILE A 129 10.91 3.96 1.66
N LYS A 130 11.30 5.18 2.01
CA LYS A 130 11.44 6.26 1.04
C LYS A 130 12.74 6.03 0.24
N THR A 131 12.61 5.67 -1.03
CA THR A 131 13.75 5.61 -1.96
C THR A 131 14.18 7.05 -2.27
N GLY A 132 15.10 7.62 -1.49
CA GLY A 132 15.55 9.01 -1.67
C GLY A 132 16.21 9.70 -0.46
N GLY A 133 16.56 8.98 0.60
CA GLY A 133 17.40 9.48 1.70
C GLY A 133 18.37 8.38 2.07
N GLU A 134 19.63 8.75 2.31
CA GLU A 134 20.77 7.89 2.65
C GLU A 134 20.39 6.60 3.38
N ASP A 135 21.06 5.52 3.00
CA ASP A 135 21.14 4.25 3.70
C ASP A 135 21.63 4.45 5.15
N ALA A 136 20.75 4.97 6.00
CA ALA A 136 20.93 5.06 7.43
C ALA A 136 20.54 3.72 8.06
N HIS A 137 21.29 2.67 7.72
CA HIS A 137 21.35 1.51 8.59
C HIS A 137 22.76 0.91 8.64
N GLU A 138 23.69 1.69 9.19
CA GLU A 138 24.89 1.14 9.79
C GLU A 138 25.07 1.72 11.20
N LYS A 139 24.85 0.86 12.20
CA LYS A 139 25.59 0.78 13.47
C LYS A 139 25.32 -0.56 14.14
#